data_AF-A0A9X3MX12-F1
#
_entry.id   AF-A0A9X3MX12-F1
#
_cell.length_a   1.000
_cell.length_b   1.000
_cell.length_c   1.000
_cell.angle_alpha   90.00
_cell.angle_beta   90.00
_cell.angle_gamma   90.00
#
_symmetry.space_group_name_H-M   'P 1'
#
loop_
_entity.id
_entity.type
_entity.pdbx_description
1 polymer ?
#
loop_
_entity_poly.entity_id
_entity_poly.type
_entity_poly.pdbx_seq_one_letter_code
_entity_poly.pdbx_strand_id
1 'polypeptide(L)'
;MLRSVLTVGVFLILAAPAGAQERVCHGQLAPPPPATQAEQEVARLQDFARQRAQFGFRYDIPYVRELVARGVWEYDVGYIPVTPRENRYLKLRDELELGAKAERYLREHRDVDGGVNVRDAWPRDPYLEVRFTKDVTRNVAAIKRLARDPQHVRGARARYSLRELERLNDRVYGERKALAKAGFHLVSSSVAFAGYVELDVVTRRTDARTYFRKRYGAGAFKLTVYIGDEYSLSCAAASSYEIAPDGLALTVRWNSGGGAKPIRIEVTEFADHVEVGAVERIYNGPRNDDATILSLAGALTAPLGDRPVIDAANGLRLRQRGAGPGDPACPAKPAPSRLERAIEARRMRGLPTDPAYVQRQLDRGRLTSQAEERWAKRLSDLVDDERLDAYLRKHADDFAGSQPLAVYPDPPRVVFRFTRDLDAHLAALRKLTKHPEAVSVEQATYPIAQLRTVDDAIEAELEAGRGFLDAFGDAGFYVSSHYADDAADVVVVRVVTPRGDAAEYFAARFGAAVRVEVIGDRYECTVADAYR
;
A
#
# COMPACT_ATOMS: atom_id res chain seq x y z
N MET A 1 75.75 -39.96 31.18
CA MET A 1 74.49 -40.36 30.53
C MET A 1 73.40 -39.40 30.98
N LEU A 2 73.16 -38.33 30.21
CA LEU A 2 72.16 -37.29 30.50
C LEU A 2 70.79 -37.73 29.95
N ARG A 3 69.74 -37.66 30.78
CA ARG A 3 68.34 -37.78 30.38
C ARG A 3 67.73 -36.38 30.30
N SER A 4 67.31 -35.98 29.09
CA SER A 4 66.53 -34.77 28.82
C SER A 4 65.06 -35.02 29.17
N VAL A 5 64.47 -34.16 30.00
CA VAL A 5 63.04 -34.10 30.29
C VAL A 5 62.43 -32.99 29.44
N LEU A 6 61.43 -33.35 28.64
CA LEU A 6 60.68 -32.48 27.74
C LEU A 6 59.46 -31.93 28.51
N THR A 7 59.42 -30.63 28.77
CA THR A 7 58.28 -29.95 29.42
C THR A 7 57.32 -29.45 28.34
N VAL A 8 56.11 -30.03 28.27
CA VAL A 8 55.02 -29.56 27.42
C VAL A 8 54.31 -28.40 28.14
N GLY A 9 54.44 -27.19 27.60
CA GLY A 9 53.71 -26.01 28.07
C GLY A 9 52.30 -25.96 27.50
N VAL A 10 51.30 -26.05 28.37
CA VAL A 10 49.88 -25.83 28.04
C VAL A 10 49.64 -24.32 27.92
N PHE A 11 49.32 -23.84 26.72
CA PHE A 11 48.82 -22.48 26.49
C PHE A 11 47.31 -22.44 26.81
N LEU A 12 46.96 -21.89 27.97
CA LEU A 12 45.60 -21.47 28.30
C LEU A 12 45.30 -20.15 27.57
N ILE A 13 44.57 -20.24 26.46
CA ILE A 13 43.96 -19.08 25.80
C ILE A 13 42.71 -18.72 26.59
N LEU A 14 42.81 -17.69 27.43
CA LEU A 14 41.66 -17.04 28.06
C LEU A 14 40.84 -16.36 26.94
N ALA A 15 39.75 -16.99 26.53
CA ALA A 15 38.73 -16.35 25.70
C ALA A 15 38.12 -15.19 26.49
N ALA A 16 38.34 -13.96 26.02
CA ALA A 16 37.65 -12.80 26.56
C ALA A 16 36.12 -13.02 26.45
N PRO A 17 35.33 -12.68 27.48
CA PRO A 17 33.88 -12.77 27.39
C PRO A 17 33.42 -11.94 26.19
N ALA A 18 32.66 -12.56 25.29
CA ALA A 18 31.99 -11.86 24.22
C ALA A 18 31.20 -10.70 24.85
N GLY A 19 31.66 -9.47 24.62
CA GLY A 19 31.03 -8.29 25.18
C GLY A 19 29.55 -8.33 24.85
N ALA A 20 28.70 -8.17 25.87
CA ALA A 20 27.26 -8.07 25.72
C ALA A 20 26.97 -7.01 24.65
N GLN A 21 26.63 -7.44 23.44
CA GLN A 21 26.23 -6.52 22.37
C GLN A 21 24.98 -5.79 22.86
N GLU A 22 24.99 -4.47 22.73
CA GLU A 22 23.82 -3.63 23.03
C GLU A 22 22.63 -4.16 22.22
N ARG A 23 21.60 -4.60 22.93
CA ARG A 23 20.43 -5.19 22.30
C ARG A 23 19.59 -4.08 21.68
N VAL A 24 19.37 -4.15 20.36
CA VAL A 24 18.67 -3.10 19.58
C VAL A 24 17.16 -3.22 19.73
N CYS A 25 16.66 -4.44 19.90
CA CYS A 25 15.23 -4.74 19.92
C CYS A 25 14.61 -4.75 21.33
N HIS A 26 15.35 -4.36 22.38
CA HIS A 26 14.84 -4.42 23.75
C HIS A 26 14.04 -3.19 24.16
N GLY A 27 12.86 -3.41 24.72
CA GLY A 27 12.06 -2.36 25.35
C GLY A 27 11.48 -1.34 24.37
N GLN A 28 11.37 -1.69 23.08
CA GLN A 28 10.53 -0.90 22.18
C GLN A 28 9.09 -1.09 22.67
N LEU A 29 8.46 0.02 23.04
CA LEU A 29 7.17 0.08 23.73
C LEU A 29 6.18 -0.88 23.07
N ALA A 30 5.40 -1.59 23.89
CA ALA A 30 4.18 -2.23 23.41
C ALA A 30 3.44 -1.20 22.54
N PRO A 31 2.99 -1.59 21.33
CA PRO A 31 2.36 -0.68 20.40
C PRO A 31 1.23 -0.02 21.16
N PRO A 32 1.02 1.30 20.95
CA PRO A 32 -0.12 1.95 21.55
C PRO A 32 -1.36 1.12 21.22
N PRO A 33 -2.31 0.98 22.17
CA PRO A 33 -3.55 0.27 21.89
C PRO A 33 -4.16 0.80 20.58
N PRO A 34 -4.84 -0.06 19.80
CA PRO A 34 -5.44 0.38 18.55
C PRO A 34 -6.30 1.62 18.81
N ALA A 35 -6.15 2.62 17.94
CA ALA A 35 -6.88 3.86 18.07
C ALA A 35 -8.38 3.56 18.11
N THR A 36 -9.09 4.20 19.05
CA THR A 36 -10.55 4.10 19.14
C THR A 36 -11.21 4.58 17.85
N GLN A 37 -12.43 4.14 17.54
CA GLN A 37 -13.16 4.60 16.34
C GLN A 37 -13.23 6.13 16.26
N ALA A 38 -13.42 6.81 17.41
CA ALA A 38 -13.43 8.27 17.47
C ALA A 38 -12.06 8.89 17.10
N GLU A 39 -10.95 8.29 17.55
CA GLU A 39 -9.60 8.73 17.19
C GLU A 39 -9.30 8.47 15.71
N GLN A 40 -9.72 7.33 15.17
CA GLN A 40 -9.60 7.02 13.74
C GLN A 40 -10.41 8.00 12.89
N GLU A 41 -11.65 8.32 13.28
CA GLU A 41 -12.48 9.32 12.60
C GLU A 41 -11.79 10.69 12.60
N VAL A 42 -11.28 11.13 13.76
CA VAL A 42 -10.56 12.41 13.87
C VAL A 42 -9.30 12.41 13.01
N ALA A 43 -8.51 11.34 13.04
CA ALA A 43 -7.30 11.21 12.21
C ALA A 43 -7.64 11.27 10.71
N ARG A 44 -8.72 10.61 10.28
CA ARG A 44 -9.21 10.65 8.90
C ARG A 44 -9.67 12.06 8.50
N LEU A 45 -10.43 12.74 9.36
CA LEU A 45 -10.84 14.13 9.13
C LEU A 45 -9.65 15.09 9.07
N GLN A 46 -8.63 14.88 9.90
CA GLN A 46 -7.39 15.65 9.86
C GLN A 46 -6.63 15.42 8.55
N ASP A 47 -6.61 14.19 8.03
CA ASP A 47 -6.00 13.90 6.74
C ASP A 47 -6.71 14.64 5.60
N PHE A 48 -8.05 14.55 5.53
CA PHE A 48 -8.84 15.32 4.57
C PHE A 48 -8.61 16.83 4.71
N ALA A 49 -8.53 17.34 5.94
CA ALA A 49 -8.21 18.74 6.18
C ALA A 49 -6.83 19.12 5.61
N ARG A 50 -5.79 18.30 5.85
CA ARG A 50 -4.44 18.53 5.29
C ARG A 50 -4.46 18.54 3.77
N GLN A 51 -5.15 17.58 3.14
CA GLN A 51 -5.24 17.51 1.68
C GLN A 51 -5.97 18.74 1.11
N ARG A 52 -7.13 19.11 1.68
CA ARG A 52 -7.88 20.32 1.29
C ARG A 52 -7.06 21.61 1.45
N ALA A 53 -6.23 21.70 2.50
CA ALA A 53 -5.36 22.84 2.74
C ALA A 53 -4.32 23.05 1.62
N GLN A 54 -3.89 21.98 0.92
CA GLN A 54 -2.93 22.09 -0.19
C GLN A 54 -3.48 22.92 -1.36
N PHE A 55 -4.80 22.87 -1.59
CA PHE A 55 -5.48 23.63 -2.65
C PHE A 55 -5.99 25.01 -2.17
N GLY A 56 -5.82 25.34 -0.89
CA GLY A 56 -6.35 26.55 -0.28
C GLY A 56 -7.87 26.52 -0.01
N PHE A 57 -8.49 25.34 -0.04
CA PHE A 57 -9.90 25.17 0.30
C PHE A 57 -10.15 25.39 1.80
N ARG A 58 -11.40 25.56 2.21
CA ARG A 58 -11.76 25.59 3.64
C ARG A 58 -11.52 24.22 4.26
N TYR A 59 -10.74 24.11 5.33
CA TYR A 59 -10.27 22.82 5.86
C TYR A 59 -10.48 22.62 7.37
N ASP A 60 -11.26 23.47 8.05
CA ASP A 60 -11.57 23.23 9.46
C ASP A 60 -12.38 21.93 9.63
N ILE A 61 -12.03 21.16 10.68
CA ILE A 61 -12.60 19.84 10.94
C ILE A 61 -14.15 19.83 10.94
N PRO A 62 -14.85 20.81 11.55
CA PRO A 62 -16.32 20.84 11.49
C PRO A 62 -16.86 20.92 10.07
N TYR A 63 -16.26 21.75 9.22
CA TYR A 63 -16.65 21.88 7.82
C TYR A 63 -16.34 20.62 7.00
N VAL A 64 -15.17 20.01 7.20
CA VAL A 64 -14.80 18.75 6.53
C VAL A 64 -15.78 17.64 6.92
N ARG A 65 -16.12 17.52 8.20
CA ARG A 65 -17.14 16.57 8.69
C ARG A 65 -18.49 16.80 8.03
N GLU A 66 -18.93 18.05 7.85
CA GLU A 66 -20.17 18.38 7.14
C GLU A 66 -20.13 17.88 5.68
N LEU A 67 -19.02 18.09 4.97
CA LEU A 67 -18.89 17.63 3.59
C LEU A 67 -18.91 16.10 3.47
N VAL A 68 -18.22 15.40 4.38
CA VAL A 68 -18.23 13.94 4.48
C VAL A 68 -19.65 13.43 4.72
N ALA A 69 -20.38 14.02 5.68
CA ALA A 69 -21.76 13.65 5.99
C ALA A 69 -22.72 13.89 4.81
N ARG A 70 -22.43 14.89 3.97
CA ARG A 70 -23.19 15.19 2.75
C ARG A 70 -22.83 14.30 1.56
N GLY A 71 -21.82 13.43 1.69
CA GLY A 71 -21.39 12.52 0.64
C GLY A 71 -20.86 13.21 -0.61
N VAL A 72 -20.29 14.42 -0.48
CA VAL A 72 -19.76 15.16 -1.65
C VAL A 72 -18.25 14.89 -1.76
N TRP A 73 -17.86 14.10 -2.76
CA TRP A 73 -16.50 13.57 -2.93
C TRP A 73 -15.97 13.88 -4.33
N GLU A 74 -14.64 14.01 -4.46
CA GLU A 74 -13.94 13.90 -5.73
C GLU A 74 -12.99 12.71 -5.72
N TYR A 75 -13.05 11.90 -6.78
CA TYR A 75 -12.41 10.58 -6.81
C TYR A 75 -11.07 10.59 -7.55
N ASP A 76 -10.86 11.50 -8.50
CA ASP A 76 -9.70 11.44 -9.40
C ASP A 76 -8.42 12.05 -8.79
N VAL A 77 -8.55 13.03 -7.88
CA VAL A 77 -7.41 13.88 -7.42
C VAL A 77 -6.92 13.52 -6.01
N GLY A 78 -7.45 12.44 -5.40
CA GLY A 78 -6.99 11.96 -4.09
C GLY A 78 -8.08 11.52 -3.11
N TYR A 79 -9.32 11.29 -3.57
CA TYR A 79 -10.44 10.86 -2.71
C TYR A 79 -10.68 11.82 -1.53
N ILE A 80 -11.01 13.08 -1.83
CA ILE A 80 -11.26 14.11 -0.81
C ILE A 80 -12.68 14.65 -0.86
N PRO A 81 -13.28 15.00 0.30
CA PRO A 81 -14.59 15.61 0.32
C PRO A 81 -14.51 17.04 -0.22
N VAL A 82 -15.29 17.37 -1.25
CA VAL A 82 -15.27 18.68 -1.94
C VAL A 82 -16.65 19.12 -2.38
N THR A 83 -16.88 20.43 -2.45
CA THR A 83 -18.12 20.98 -3.05
C THR A 83 -18.12 20.86 -4.58
N PRO A 84 -19.28 20.99 -5.28
CA PRO A 84 -19.31 20.98 -6.74
C PRO A 84 -18.45 22.07 -7.41
N ARG A 85 -18.24 23.21 -6.72
CA ARG A 85 -17.38 24.29 -7.22
C ARG A 85 -15.90 23.95 -7.06
N GLU A 86 -15.52 23.38 -5.92
CA GLU A 86 -14.15 22.89 -5.68
C GLU A 86 -13.80 21.73 -6.63
N ASN A 87 -14.74 20.83 -6.90
CA ASN A 87 -14.57 19.78 -7.90
C ASN A 87 -14.29 20.36 -9.30
N ARG A 88 -15.11 21.32 -9.79
CA ARG A 88 -14.83 21.99 -11.08
C ARG A 88 -13.44 22.66 -11.12
N TYR A 89 -12.98 23.19 -9.99
CA TYR A 89 -11.64 23.75 -9.89
C TYR A 89 -10.55 22.68 -10.01
N LEU A 90 -10.71 21.52 -9.35
CA LEU A 90 -9.76 20.40 -9.45
C LEU A 90 -9.72 19.81 -10.86
N LYS A 91 -10.88 19.65 -11.52
CA LYS A 91 -10.93 19.22 -12.92
C LYS A 91 -10.22 20.18 -13.85
N LEU A 92 -10.47 21.48 -13.71
CA LEU A 92 -9.74 22.49 -14.48
C LEU A 92 -8.23 22.41 -14.20
N ARG A 93 -7.82 22.28 -12.94
CA ARG A 93 -6.42 22.14 -12.54
C ARG A 93 -5.72 20.99 -13.26
N ASP A 94 -6.39 19.85 -13.40
CA ASP A 94 -5.83 18.64 -14.03
C ASP A 94 -5.86 18.70 -15.56
N GLU A 95 -6.82 19.43 -16.13
CA GLU A 95 -6.91 19.68 -17.57
C GLU A 95 -5.92 20.77 -18.06
N LEU A 96 -5.35 21.57 -17.16
CA LEU A 96 -4.42 22.63 -17.51
C LEU A 96 -3.11 22.08 -18.09
N GLU A 97 -2.96 22.23 -19.40
CA GLU A 97 -1.75 21.85 -20.12
C GLU A 97 -1.22 23.01 -20.96
N LEU A 98 0.11 23.10 -21.07
CA LEU A 98 0.73 24.11 -21.92
C LEU A 98 0.50 23.80 -23.41
N GLY A 99 0.50 22.51 -23.77
CA GLY A 99 0.38 22.02 -25.14
C GLY A 99 1.70 21.99 -25.91
N ALA A 100 1.79 21.07 -26.89
CA ALA A 100 3.05 20.69 -27.55
C ALA A 100 3.82 21.83 -28.24
N LYS A 101 3.12 22.87 -28.74
CA LYS A 101 3.76 24.02 -29.39
C LYS A 101 4.47 24.92 -28.40
N ALA A 102 3.81 25.24 -27.28
CA ALA A 102 4.38 26.05 -26.22
C ALA A 102 5.54 25.29 -25.53
N GLU A 103 5.40 23.98 -25.32
CA GLU A 103 6.50 23.16 -24.77
C GLU A 103 7.72 23.12 -25.70
N ARG A 104 7.51 23.05 -27.02
CA ARG A 104 8.61 23.13 -27.98
C ARG A 104 9.34 24.47 -27.88
N TYR A 105 8.59 25.57 -27.78
CA TYR A 105 9.16 26.88 -27.56
C TYR A 105 10.04 26.92 -26.30
N LEU A 106 9.56 26.37 -25.18
CA LEU A 106 10.36 26.28 -23.94
C LEU A 106 11.63 25.43 -24.14
N ARG A 107 11.54 24.29 -24.84
CA ARG A 107 12.70 23.44 -25.15
C ARG A 107 13.74 24.13 -26.04
N GLU A 108 13.34 25.05 -26.89
CA GLU A 108 14.25 25.85 -27.73
C GLU A 108 14.87 27.03 -26.94
N HIS A 109 14.22 27.46 -25.85
CA HIS A 109 14.61 28.59 -25.01
C HIS A 109 15.05 28.14 -23.60
N ARG A 110 15.68 26.96 -23.49
CA ARG A 110 16.11 26.36 -22.21
C ARG A 110 17.09 27.22 -21.41
N ASP A 111 17.78 28.16 -22.05
CA ASP A 111 18.68 29.09 -21.37
C ASP A 111 17.92 30.15 -20.54
N VAL A 112 16.65 30.39 -20.86
CA VAL A 112 15.80 31.35 -20.15
C VAL A 112 14.60 30.74 -19.47
N ASP A 113 14.17 29.55 -19.89
CA ASP A 113 13.06 28.81 -19.29
C ASP A 113 13.40 28.39 -17.85
N GLY A 114 12.60 28.83 -16.88
CA GLY A 114 12.70 28.49 -15.45
C GLY A 114 11.67 27.44 -15.01
N GLY A 115 10.96 26.82 -15.96
CA GLY A 115 9.98 25.76 -15.74
C GLY A 115 8.54 26.23 -15.73
N VAL A 116 7.65 25.24 -15.77
CA VAL A 116 6.20 25.38 -15.73
C VAL A 116 5.67 24.71 -14.48
N ASN A 117 4.71 25.35 -13.80
CA ASN A 117 4.00 24.73 -12.70
C ASN A 117 2.52 25.14 -12.71
N VAL A 118 1.64 24.23 -12.31
CA VAL A 118 0.25 24.56 -12.01
C VAL A 118 0.23 25.24 -10.65
N ARG A 119 -0.36 26.44 -10.57
CA ARG A 119 -0.48 27.20 -9.33
C ARG A 119 -1.92 27.19 -8.87
N ASP A 120 -2.09 26.74 -7.64
CA ASP A 120 -3.36 26.86 -6.96
C ASP A 120 -3.64 28.31 -6.55
N ALA A 121 -4.85 28.78 -6.84
CA ALA A 121 -5.24 30.18 -6.67
C ALA A 121 -6.67 30.37 -6.14
N TRP A 122 -7.23 29.31 -5.55
CA TRP A 122 -8.58 29.31 -4.98
C TRP A 122 -8.82 30.56 -4.10
N PRO A 123 -9.96 31.26 -4.23
CA PRO A 123 -11.17 30.90 -4.98
C PRO A 123 -11.19 31.31 -6.46
N ARG A 124 -10.05 31.77 -7.01
CA ARG A 124 -9.87 32.01 -8.45
C ARG A 124 -9.41 30.72 -9.13
N ASP A 125 -9.56 30.65 -10.45
CA ASP A 125 -9.15 29.49 -11.24
C ASP A 125 -7.64 29.21 -11.10
N PRO A 126 -7.24 27.93 -11.14
CA PRO A 126 -5.83 27.56 -11.18
C PRO A 126 -5.23 28.09 -12.48
N TYR A 127 -3.91 28.21 -12.52
CA TYR A 127 -3.23 28.74 -13.69
C TYR A 127 -1.87 28.11 -13.91
N LEU A 128 -1.43 28.09 -15.16
CA LEU A 128 -0.09 27.68 -15.58
C LEU A 128 0.88 28.84 -15.37
N GLU A 129 1.75 28.73 -14.38
CA GLU A 129 2.85 29.66 -14.17
C GLU A 129 4.06 29.22 -14.98
N VAL A 130 4.43 30.05 -15.96
CA VAL A 130 5.62 29.85 -16.79
C VAL A 130 6.66 30.85 -16.35
N ARG A 131 7.85 30.35 -16.02
CA ARG A 131 8.89 31.16 -15.39
C ARG A 131 10.02 31.42 -16.37
N PHE A 132 10.55 32.64 -16.37
CA PHE A 132 11.68 33.00 -17.21
C PHE A 132 12.75 33.78 -16.46
N THR A 133 14.03 33.55 -16.77
CA THR A 133 15.16 34.28 -16.18
C THR A 133 15.43 35.64 -16.82
N LYS A 134 14.82 35.95 -17.97
CA LYS A 134 14.85 37.26 -18.61
C LYS A 134 13.67 37.42 -19.56
N ASP A 135 13.39 38.67 -19.93
CA ASP A 135 12.36 39.04 -20.91
C ASP A 135 10.99 38.39 -20.67
N VAL A 136 10.58 38.29 -19.39
CA VAL A 136 9.38 37.57 -18.95
C VAL A 136 8.16 37.97 -19.78
N THR A 137 7.91 39.27 -19.94
CA THR A 137 6.76 39.78 -20.71
C THR A 137 6.76 39.30 -22.16
N ARG A 138 7.92 39.32 -22.83
CA ARG A 138 8.06 38.89 -24.22
C ARG A 138 7.82 37.39 -24.36
N ASN A 139 8.47 36.60 -23.51
CA ASN A 139 8.36 35.14 -23.55
C ASN A 139 6.94 34.68 -23.21
N VAL A 140 6.28 35.30 -22.22
CA VAL A 140 4.90 34.98 -21.85
C VAL A 140 3.92 35.35 -22.95
N ALA A 141 4.14 36.48 -23.63
CA ALA A 141 3.34 36.84 -24.80
C ALA A 141 3.51 35.82 -25.94
N ALA A 142 4.72 35.28 -26.15
CA ALA A 142 4.95 34.20 -27.11
C ALA A 142 4.24 32.91 -26.69
N ILE A 143 4.37 32.48 -25.42
CA ILE A 143 3.69 31.29 -24.90
C ILE A 143 2.18 31.42 -25.03
N LYS A 144 1.57 32.57 -24.69
CA LYS A 144 0.13 32.79 -24.84
C LYS A 144 -0.38 32.66 -26.27
N ARG A 145 0.46 32.81 -27.29
CA ARG A 145 0.06 32.56 -28.69
C ARG A 145 0.13 31.09 -29.08
N LEU A 146 0.87 30.29 -28.32
CA LEU A 146 1.16 28.89 -28.61
C LEU A 146 0.46 27.91 -27.66
N ALA A 147 0.04 28.38 -26.49
CA ALA A 147 -0.53 27.57 -25.43
C ALA A 147 -1.92 27.08 -25.78
N ARG A 148 -2.27 25.89 -25.28
CA ARG A 148 -3.62 25.33 -25.38
C ARG A 148 -4.65 26.22 -24.67
N ASP A 149 -4.31 26.68 -23.46
CA ASP A 149 -5.18 27.51 -22.61
C ASP A 149 -4.55 28.87 -22.27
N PRO A 150 -4.48 29.81 -23.23
CA PRO A 150 -3.72 31.04 -23.08
C PRO A 150 -4.24 32.00 -22.00
N GLN A 151 -5.54 31.95 -21.69
CA GLN A 151 -6.16 32.71 -20.60
C GLN A 151 -5.65 32.31 -19.21
N HIS A 152 -5.21 31.05 -19.04
CA HIS A 152 -4.69 30.51 -17.79
C HIS A 152 -3.16 30.55 -17.72
N VAL A 153 -2.47 31.21 -18.65
CA VAL A 153 -1.01 31.36 -18.58
C VAL A 153 -0.64 32.64 -17.84
N ARG A 154 0.25 32.51 -16.85
CA ARG A 154 0.86 33.65 -16.15
C ARG A 154 2.38 33.54 -16.19
N GLY A 155 3.02 34.71 -16.29
CA GLY A 155 4.47 34.84 -16.26
C GLY A 155 4.99 35.13 -14.88
N ALA A 156 6.08 34.48 -14.50
CA ALA A 156 6.85 34.85 -13.32
C ALA A 156 8.36 34.94 -13.63
N ARG A 157 9.06 35.77 -12.85
CA ARG A 157 10.51 35.86 -12.94
C ARG A 157 11.13 34.67 -12.20
N ALA A 158 11.98 33.91 -12.87
CA ALA A 158 12.87 32.95 -12.24
C ALA A 158 14.24 33.55 -11.96
N ARG A 159 14.89 33.05 -10.92
CA ARG A 159 16.31 33.35 -10.63
C ARG A 159 17.26 32.51 -11.49
N TYR A 160 16.88 31.27 -11.76
CA TYR A 160 17.67 30.29 -12.51
C TYR A 160 16.82 29.66 -13.61
N SER A 161 17.44 29.33 -14.74
CA SER A 161 16.79 28.52 -15.77
C SER A 161 16.85 27.05 -15.41
N LEU A 162 15.96 26.23 -15.97
CA LEU A 162 16.00 24.78 -15.83
C LEU A 162 17.37 24.24 -16.24
N ARG A 163 17.97 24.78 -17.31
CA ARG A 163 19.32 24.38 -17.73
C ARG A 163 20.39 24.70 -16.69
N GLU A 164 20.28 25.82 -15.99
CA GLU A 164 21.19 26.15 -14.89
C GLU A 164 20.99 25.25 -13.67
N LEU A 165 19.74 24.94 -13.33
CA LEU A 165 19.39 24.03 -12.23
C LEU A 165 19.82 22.59 -12.54
N GLU A 166 19.62 22.11 -13.78
CA GLU A 166 20.10 20.81 -14.27
C GLU A 166 21.62 20.71 -14.17
N ARG A 167 22.36 21.73 -14.64
CA ARG A 167 23.83 21.76 -14.49
C ARG A 167 24.26 21.75 -13.03
N LEU A 168 23.55 22.45 -12.16
CA LEU A 168 23.84 22.42 -10.73
C LEU A 168 23.56 21.02 -10.16
N ASN A 169 22.44 20.41 -10.50
CA ASN A 169 22.08 19.06 -10.11
C ASN A 169 23.13 18.03 -10.57
N ASP A 170 23.53 18.08 -11.84
CA ASP A 170 24.57 17.21 -12.42
C ASP A 170 25.92 17.41 -11.73
N ARG A 171 26.26 18.66 -11.39
CA ARG A 171 27.47 18.97 -10.63
C ARG A 171 27.42 18.38 -9.23
N VAL A 172 26.32 18.56 -8.49
CA VAL A 172 26.17 18.02 -7.14
C VAL A 172 26.25 16.48 -7.18
N TYR A 173 25.56 15.87 -8.14
CA TYR A 173 25.57 14.43 -8.36
C TYR A 173 26.96 13.91 -8.73
N GLY A 174 27.66 14.56 -9.67
CA GLY A 174 29.03 14.22 -10.07
C GLY A 174 30.06 14.40 -8.95
N GLU A 175 29.79 15.30 -7.98
CA GLU A 175 30.63 15.54 -6.81
C GLU A 175 30.34 14.59 -5.63
N ARG A 176 29.48 13.56 -5.77
CA ARG A 176 29.09 12.65 -4.68
C ARG A 176 30.28 12.08 -3.89
N LYS A 177 31.36 11.65 -4.56
CA LYS A 177 32.57 11.15 -3.88
C LYS A 177 33.31 12.23 -3.08
N ALA A 178 33.34 13.46 -3.59
CA ALA A 178 33.97 14.59 -2.90
C ALA A 178 33.12 15.04 -1.69
N LEU A 179 31.79 15.01 -1.81
CA LEU A 179 30.86 15.26 -0.71
C LEU A 179 31.02 14.21 0.40
N ALA A 180 31.09 12.91 0.04
CA ALA A 180 31.33 11.84 1.00
C ALA A 180 32.67 12.03 1.75
N LYS A 181 33.75 12.38 1.05
CA LYS A 181 35.04 12.72 1.66
C LYS A 181 34.95 13.94 2.61
N ALA A 182 34.04 14.87 2.35
CA ALA A 182 33.77 16.01 3.22
C ALA A 182 32.79 15.69 4.38
N GLY A 183 32.33 14.44 4.52
CA GLY A 183 31.43 14.01 5.58
C GLY A 183 29.94 14.21 5.26
N PHE A 184 29.57 14.28 3.99
CA PHE A 184 28.18 14.40 3.54
C PHE A 184 27.80 13.25 2.61
N HIS A 185 26.78 12.48 2.98
CA HIS A 185 26.21 11.46 2.12
C HIS A 185 25.03 12.05 1.37
N LEU A 186 25.18 12.27 0.07
CA LEU A 186 24.09 12.73 -0.80
C LEU A 186 23.11 11.58 -1.02
N VAL A 187 21.88 11.76 -0.55
CA VAL A 187 20.77 10.80 -0.72
C VAL A 187 20.11 11.01 -2.08
N SER A 188 19.65 12.24 -2.32
CA SER A 188 18.89 12.62 -3.50
C SER A 188 19.33 14.02 -3.96
N SER A 189 19.18 14.25 -5.25
CA SER A 189 19.34 15.56 -5.88
C SER A 189 18.37 15.62 -7.05
N SER A 190 17.47 16.59 -7.06
CA SER A 190 16.50 16.75 -8.14
C SER A 190 16.18 18.22 -8.39
N VAL A 191 15.77 18.55 -9.62
CA VAL A 191 15.27 19.90 -9.94
C VAL A 191 13.79 19.97 -9.57
N ALA A 192 13.47 20.76 -8.55
CA ALA A 192 12.08 20.97 -8.14
C ALA A 192 11.37 21.92 -9.10
N PHE A 193 10.09 21.65 -9.38
CA PHE A 193 9.21 22.56 -10.14
C PHE A 193 9.14 23.97 -9.55
N ALA A 194 9.44 24.10 -8.25
CA ALA A 194 9.51 25.37 -7.55
C ALA A 194 10.75 26.23 -7.90
N GLY A 195 11.65 25.78 -8.79
CA GLY A 195 12.75 26.59 -9.33
C GLY A 195 14.02 26.57 -8.49
N TYR A 196 14.29 25.45 -7.82
CA TYR A 196 15.51 25.20 -7.06
C TYR A 196 15.91 23.71 -7.20
N VAL A 197 17.14 23.37 -6.82
CA VAL A 197 17.56 21.97 -6.66
C VAL A 197 17.22 21.48 -5.26
N GLU A 198 16.42 20.44 -5.11
CA GLU A 198 16.18 19.80 -3.82
C GLU A 198 17.31 18.81 -3.53
N LEU A 199 17.92 18.95 -2.35
CA LEU A 199 19.05 18.15 -1.91
C LEU A 199 18.71 17.51 -0.57
N ASP A 200 18.85 16.19 -0.52
CA ASP A 200 18.74 15.41 0.70
C ASP A 200 20.11 14.89 1.09
N VAL A 201 20.56 15.20 2.31
CA VAL A 201 21.89 14.78 2.78
C VAL A 201 21.85 14.18 4.18
N VAL A 202 22.61 13.10 4.37
CA VAL A 202 22.87 12.51 5.68
C VAL A 202 24.25 12.95 6.16
N THR A 203 24.33 13.49 7.37
CA THR A 203 25.60 13.93 7.96
C THR A 203 25.51 14.12 9.47
N ARG A 204 26.63 13.90 10.17
CA ARG A 204 26.81 14.33 11.57
C ARG A 204 27.22 15.81 11.68
N ARG A 205 27.56 16.47 10.56
CA ARG A 205 28.04 17.84 10.56
C ARG A 205 26.90 18.82 10.77
N THR A 206 27.03 19.67 11.79
CA THR A 206 26.05 20.73 12.09
C THR A 206 26.14 21.92 11.14
N ASP A 207 27.21 22.03 10.33
CA ASP A 207 27.44 23.13 9.40
C ASP A 207 26.97 22.86 7.96
N ALA A 208 26.20 21.80 7.72
CA ALA A 208 25.75 21.36 6.40
C ALA A 208 25.18 22.50 5.52
N ARG A 209 24.24 23.28 6.07
CA ARG A 209 23.63 24.41 5.35
C ARG A 209 24.67 25.45 4.92
N THR A 210 25.62 25.76 5.80
CA THR A 210 26.71 26.71 5.52
C THR A 210 27.67 26.16 4.48
N TYR A 211 28.04 24.88 4.58
CA TYR A 211 28.91 24.20 3.63
C TYR A 211 28.33 24.21 2.22
N PHE A 212 27.09 23.73 2.05
CA PHE A 212 26.45 23.68 0.73
C PHE A 212 26.22 25.08 0.16
N ARG A 213 25.86 26.08 1.00
CA ARG A 213 25.69 27.47 0.56
C ARG A 213 26.99 28.07 0.04
N LYS A 214 28.12 27.82 0.72
CA LYS A 214 29.45 28.29 0.30
C LYS A 214 29.89 27.60 -1.00
N ARG A 215 29.58 26.31 -1.17
CA ARG A 215 30.05 25.50 -2.29
C ARG A 215 29.23 25.68 -3.58
N TYR A 216 27.91 25.81 -3.45
CA TYR A 216 26.96 25.81 -4.57
C TYR A 216 26.18 27.12 -4.73
N GLY A 217 26.31 28.07 -3.80
CA GLY A 217 25.67 29.38 -3.86
C GLY A 217 24.36 29.46 -3.07
N ALA A 218 24.04 30.67 -2.59
CA ALA A 218 22.84 30.91 -1.80
C ALA A 218 21.57 30.98 -2.67
N GLY A 219 20.60 30.10 -2.39
CA GLY A 219 19.25 30.15 -2.96
C GLY A 219 19.05 29.35 -4.26
N ALA A 220 20.05 28.59 -4.71
CA ALA A 220 19.91 27.67 -5.84
C ALA A 220 19.39 26.28 -5.43
N PHE A 221 19.35 25.99 -4.13
CA PHE A 221 18.92 24.70 -3.61
C PHE A 221 18.09 24.85 -2.31
N LYS A 222 17.29 23.82 -2.03
CA LYS A 222 16.64 23.56 -0.74
C LYS A 222 17.30 22.31 -0.16
N LEU A 223 17.83 22.42 1.06
CA LEU A 223 18.56 21.33 1.73
C LEU A 223 17.74 20.75 2.87
N THR A 224 17.48 19.46 2.81
CA THR A 224 17.02 18.62 3.91
C THR A 224 18.22 17.90 4.51
N VAL A 225 18.37 17.98 5.83
CA VAL A 225 19.50 17.36 6.54
C VAL A 225 18.97 16.29 7.47
N TYR A 226 19.40 15.06 7.25
CA TYR A 226 19.19 13.93 8.13
C TYR A 226 20.42 13.82 9.03
N ILE A 227 20.24 14.12 10.33
CA ILE A 227 21.35 14.15 11.28
C ILE A 227 21.69 12.72 11.67
N GLY A 228 22.93 12.29 11.45
CA GLY A 228 23.41 10.98 11.88
C GLY A 228 24.37 10.32 10.90
N ASP A 229 24.54 9.02 11.09
CA ASP A 229 25.26 8.15 10.15
C ASP A 229 24.43 7.86 8.90
N GLU A 230 25.10 7.51 7.81
CA GLU A 230 24.42 7.05 6.58
C GLU A 230 23.47 5.87 6.86
N TYR A 231 23.82 5.04 7.84
CA TYR A 231 23.05 3.88 8.25
C TYR A 231 22.85 3.87 9.76
N SER A 232 21.68 3.42 10.20
CA SER A 232 21.42 3.07 11.60
C SER A 232 21.02 1.60 11.71
N LEU A 233 21.16 1.04 12.91
CA LEU A 233 20.51 -0.22 13.25
C LEU A 233 19.06 0.07 13.63
N SER A 234 18.15 -0.77 13.16
CA SER A 234 16.73 -0.72 13.49
C SER A 234 16.26 -2.11 13.88
N CYS A 235 15.29 -2.15 14.79
CA CYS A 235 14.47 -3.34 14.98
C CYS A 235 13.37 -3.32 13.93
N ALA A 236 13.34 -4.32 13.05
CA ALA A 236 12.31 -4.45 12.03
C ALA A 236 11.14 -5.26 12.58
N ALA A 237 9.92 -4.83 12.23
CA ALA A 237 8.71 -5.57 12.54
C ALA A 237 8.67 -6.89 11.74
N ALA A 238 8.79 -8.00 12.45
CA ALA A 238 8.69 -9.33 11.87
C ALA A 238 7.23 -9.69 11.55
N SER A 239 7.04 -10.50 10.49
CA SER A 239 5.70 -10.90 10.04
C SER A 239 5.42 -12.38 10.25
N SER A 240 6.46 -13.22 10.28
CA SER A 240 6.32 -14.66 10.49
C SER A 240 7.63 -15.32 10.88
N TYR A 241 7.55 -16.57 11.33
CA TYR A 241 8.71 -17.42 11.57
C TYR A 241 8.48 -18.84 11.04
N GLU A 242 9.56 -19.56 10.79
CA GLU A 242 9.58 -21.00 10.52
C GLU A 242 10.46 -21.66 11.61
N ILE A 243 10.01 -22.74 12.23
CA ILE A 243 10.73 -23.45 13.29
C ILE A 243 11.42 -24.69 12.71
N ALA A 244 12.67 -24.91 13.08
CA ALA A 244 13.43 -26.09 12.67
C ALA A 244 12.82 -27.36 13.29
N PRO A 245 13.00 -28.55 12.68
CA PRO A 245 12.41 -29.80 13.17
C PRO A 245 12.81 -30.19 14.60
N ASP A 246 13.98 -29.75 15.06
CA ASP A 246 14.48 -29.97 16.43
C ASP A 246 13.89 -28.97 17.46
N GLY A 247 13.17 -27.95 16.99
CA GLY A 247 12.64 -26.88 17.81
C GLY A 247 13.69 -25.91 18.35
N LEU A 248 14.96 -26.00 17.93
CA LEU A 248 16.09 -25.26 18.50
C LEU A 248 16.55 -24.07 17.64
N ALA A 249 15.95 -23.86 16.48
CA ALA A 249 16.25 -22.72 15.64
C ALA A 249 14.98 -22.20 14.95
N LEU A 250 14.82 -20.88 14.90
CA LEU A 250 13.74 -20.24 14.17
C LEU A 250 14.31 -19.39 13.04
N THR A 251 13.63 -19.36 11.90
CA THR A 251 13.91 -18.44 10.79
C THR A 251 12.84 -17.36 10.78
N VAL A 252 13.22 -16.15 11.18
CA VAL A 252 12.31 -14.98 11.20
C VAL A 252 12.25 -14.38 9.79
N ARG A 253 11.05 -13.95 9.38
CA ARG A 253 10.79 -13.29 8.09
C ARG A 253 10.13 -11.94 8.31
N TRP A 254 10.57 -10.93 7.57
CA TRP A 254 10.03 -9.57 7.66
C TRP A 254 10.11 -8.85 6.31
N ASN A 255 9.35 -7.75 6.18
CA ASN A 255 9.43 -6.87 5.02
C ASN A 255 10.29 -5.67 5.39
N SER A 256 11.20 -5.27 4.50
CA SER A 256 11.97 -4.04 4.66
C SER A 256 12.15 -3.32 3.33
N GLY A 257 12.51 -2.04 3.38
CA GLY A 257 12.74 -1.22 2.19
C GLY A 257 14.04 -1.58 1.45
N GLY A 258 14.13 -1.16 0.20
CA GLY A 258 15.31 -1.38 -0.62
C GLY A 258 16.59 -0.88 0.02
N GLY A 259 17.59 -1.76 0.06
CA GLY A 259 18.91 -1.45 0.62
C GLY A 259 19.04 -1.70 2.12
N ALA A 260 17.97 -2.10 2.82
CA ALA A 260 18.08 -2.68 4.14
C ALA A 260 18.94 -3.95 4.09
N LYS A 261 19.79 -4.15 5.10
CA LYS A 261 20.60 -5.37 5.22
C LYS A 261 20.30 -6.08 6.53
N PRO A 262 19.91 -7.37 6.50
CA PRO A 262 19.73 -8.14 7.73
C PRO A 262 21.09 -8.25 8.44
N ILE A 263 21.10 -8.02 9.76
CA ILE A 263 22.32 -8.08 10.57
C ILE A 263 22.30 -9.29 11.49
N ARG A 264 21.24 -9.46 12.30
CA ARG A 264 21.09 -10.57 13.26
C ARG A 264 19.65 -10.70 13.72
N ILE A 265 19.32 -11.86 14.31
CA ILE A 265 18.12 -12.04 15.13
C ILE A 265 18.53 -11.97 16.60
N GLU A 266 17.89 -11.09 17.36
CA GLU A 266 17.99 -11.05 18.81
C GLU A 266 16.87 -11.92 19.39
N VAL A 267 17.21 -12.87 20.27
CA VAL A 267 16.25 -13.80 20.87
C VAL A 267 16.29 -13.62 22.39
N THR A 268 15.12 -13.51 23.01
CA THR A 268 14.95 -13.57 24.46
C THR A 268 13.92 -14.64 24.79
N GLU A 269 14.31 -15.62 25.60
CA GLU A 269 13.43 -16.72 25.98
C GLU A 269 12.88 -16.53 27.38
N PHE A 270 11.56 -16.67 27.49
CA PHE A 270 10.81 -16.71 28.72
C PHE A 270 10.21 -18.11 28.91
N ALA A 271 9.68 -18.37 30.09
CA ALA A 271 9.05 -19.65 30.41
C ALA A 271 7.78 -19.88 29.58
N ASP A 272 7.04 -18.81 29.28
CA ASP A 272 5.73 -18.82 28.63
C ASP A 272 5.77 -18.30 27.19
N HIS A 273 6.86 -17.69 26.72
CA HIS A 273 6.98 -17.17 25.35
C HIS A 273 8.45 -16.99 24.91
N VAL A 274 8.66 -16.67 23.64
CA VAL A 274 9.96 -16.30 23.06
C VAL A 274 9.82 -14.96 22.35
N GLU A 275 10.60 -13.95 22.72
CA GLU A 275 10.69 -12.69 21.98
C GLU A 275 11.80 -12.76 20.93
N VAL A 276 11.52 -12.31 19.72
CA VAL A 276 12.48 -12.25 18.61
C VAL A 276 12.49 -10.86 17.99
N GLY A 277 13.67 -10.30 17.79
CA GLY A 277 13.87 -9.00 17.17
C GLY A 277 14.73 -9.14 15.91
N ALA A 278 14.19 -8.72 14.76
CA ALA A 278 14.94 -8.70 13.51
C ALA A 278 15.78 -7.42 13.44
N VAL A 279 17.09 -7.51 13.70
CA VAL A 279 17.99 -6.36 13.61
C VAL A 279 18.47 -6.21 12.18
N GLU A 280 18.20 -5.05 11.60
CA GLU A 280 18.66 -4.70 10.27
C GLU A 280 19.39 -3.36 10.27
N ARG A 281 20.22 -3.19 9.25
CA ARG A 281 20.88 -1.92 8.96
C ARG A 281 20.08 -1.20 7.88
N ILE A 282 19.48 -0.09 8.26
CA ILE A 282 18.64 0.77 7.41
C ILE A 282 19.41 2.02 6.99
N TYR A 283 19.06 2.56 5.83
CA TYR A 283 19.57 3.84 5.34
C TYR A 283 18.80 5.01 5.99
N ASN A 284 19.50 6.03 6.45
CA ASN A 284 18.93 7.18 7.18
C ASN A 284 18.46 8.33 6.26
N GLY A 285 17.86 8.01 5.12
CA GLY A 285 17.29 8.98 4.17
C GLY A 285 16.01 8.44 3.52
N PRO A 286 15.48 9.14 2.49
CA PRO A 286 14.38 8.63 1.67
C PRO A 286 14.58 7.16 1.31
N ARG A 287 13.54 6.35 1.56
CA ARG A 287 13.51 4.94 1.19
C ARG A 287 12.74 4.80 -0.10
N ASN A 288 13.20 3.91 -0.96
CA ASN A 288 12.41 3.48 -2.09
C ASN A 288 11.32 2.53 -1.59
N ASP A 289 10.17 2.52 -2.25
CA ASP A 289 9.03 1.64 -1.93
C ASP A 289 9.25 0.18 -2.39
N ASP A 290 10.49 -0.22 -2.70
CA ASP A 290 10.85 -1.59 -3.05
C ASP A 290 10.93 -2.47 -1.80
N ALA A 291 9.75 -2.86 -1.30
CA ALA A 291 9.64 -3.82 -0.22
C ALA A 291 10.31 -5.15 -0.64
N THR A 292 11.28 -5.61 0.14
CA THR A 292 11.91 -6.91 0.00
C THR A 292 11.59 -7.78 1.22
N ILE A 293 11.34 -9.07 0.97
CA ILE A 293 11.19 -10.06 2.04
C ILE A 293 12.58 -10.51 2.46
N LEU A 294 12.96 -10.19 3.68
CA LEU A 294 14.19 -10.65 4.30
C LEU A 294 13.91 -11.81 5.25
N SER A 295 14.92 -12.67 5.45
CA SER A 295 14.86 -13.72 6.45
C SER A 295 16.23 -14.01 7.06
N LEU A 296 16.24 -14.39 8.34
CA LEU A 296 17.46 -14.77 9.04
C LEU A 296 17.14 -15.75 10.18
N ALA A 297 18.06 -16.67 10.45
CA ALA A 297 17.92 -17.64 11.52
C ALA A 297 18.38 -17.08 12.87
N GLY A 298 17.67 -17.45 13.93
CA GLY A 298 18.02 -17.25 15.34
C GLY A 298 18.01 -18.59 16.08
N ALA A 299 18.96 -18.79 16.98
CA ALA A 299 19.06 -20.00 17.79
C ALA A 299 18.25 -19.86 19.09
N LEU A 300 17.65 -20.97 19.52
CA LEU A 300 17.01 -21.14 20.82
C LEU A 300 17.91 -21.99 21.72
N THR A 301 17.87 -21.70 23.01
CA THR A 301 18.55 -22.44 24.07
C THR A 301 17.74 -23.64 24.55
N ALA A 302 16.41 -23.62 24.36
CA ALA A 302 15.51 -24.74 24.60
C ALA A 302 14.52 -24.91 23.43
N PRO A 303 14.00 -26.13 23.18
CA PRO A 303 13.01 -26.35 22.14
C PRO A 303 11.80 -25.41 22.30
N LEU A 304 11.30 -24.83 21.20
CA LEU A 304 10.19 -23.86 21.24
C LEU A 304 8.97 -24.41 21.99
N GLY A 305 8.56 -25.64 21.69
CA GLY A 305 7.33 -26.24 22.23
C GLY A 305 6.10 -25.41 21.85
N ASP A 306 5.16 -25.27 22.79
CA ASP A 306 3.92 -24.49 22.60
C ASP A 306 4.11 -22.98 22.86
N ARG A 307 5.34 -22.54 23.15
CA ARG A 307 5.61 -21.15 23.50
C ARG A 307 5.33 -20.25 22.30
N PRO A 308 4.46 -19.23 22.41
CA PRO A 308 4.30 -18.21 21.38
C PRO A 308 5.62 -17.50 21.09
N VAL A 309 5.84 -17.18 19.81
CA VAL A 309 6.91 -16.27 19.39
C VAL A 309 6.33 -14.86 19.29
N ILE A 310 6.93 -13.90 19.96
CA ILE A 310 6.55 -12.49 20.02
C ILE A 310 7.61 -11.65 19.29
N ASP A 311 7.21 -10.72 18.43
CA ASP A 311 8.09 -9.75 17.79
C ASP A 311 8.47 -8.66 18.78
N ALA A 312 9.77 -8.51 19.03
CA ALA A 312 10.29 -7.53 19.96
C ALA A 312 10.14 -6.08 19.46
N ALA A 313 9.94 -5.85 18.15
CA ALA A 313 9.78 -4.51 17.60
C ALA A 313 8.44 -3.85 17.96
N ASN A 314 7.41 -4.66 18.22
CA ASN A 314 6.03 -4.22 18.38
C ASN A 314 5.24 -5.12 19.36
N GLY A 315 5.89 -6.00 20.11
CA GLY A 315 5.26 -6.84 21.13
C GLY A 315 4.18 -7.81 20.61
N LEU A 316 4.13 -8.10 19.32
CA LEU A 316 3.05 -8.89 18.73
C LEU A 316 3.42 -10.34 18.58
N ARG A 317 2.45 -11.25 18.70
CA ARG A 317 2.68 -12.64 18.32
C ARG A 317 2.93 -12.81 16.82
N LEU A 318 4.01 -13.49 16.47
CA LEU A 318 4.37 -13.86 15.11
C LEU A 318 3.59 -15.08 14.62
N ARG A 319 3.34 -15.11 13.32
CA ARG A 319 2.69 -16.24 12.64
C ARG A 319 3.71 -17.32 12.29
N GLN A 320 3.46 -18.55 12.73
CA GLN A 320 4.24 -19.71 12.29
C GLN A 320 3.93 -20.05 10.83
N ARG A 321 4.96 -20.41 10.07
CA ARG A 321 4.87 -21.01 8.74
C ARG A 321 5.45 -22.42 8.82
N GLY A 322 4.72 -23.38 8.27
CA GLY A 322 5.12 -24.79 8.30
C GLY A 322 4.88 -25.46 9.66
N ALA A 323 4.98 -26.79 9.65
CA ALA A 323 4.73 -27.64 10.80
C ALA A 323 5.68 -27.34 11.98
N GLY A 324 5.17 -27.42 13.20
CA GLY A 324 5.98 -27.32 14.41
C GLY A 324 6.81 -28.59 14.66
N PRO A 325 7.73 -28.56 15.64
CA PRO A 325 8.48 -29.75 16.05
C PRO A 325 7.52 -30.84 16.55
N GLY A 326 7.53 -32.00 15.91
CA GLY A 326 6.65 -33.13 16.25
C GLY A 326 5.31 -33.14 15.52
N ASP A 327 4.93 -32.04 14.87
CA ASP A 327 3.72 -32.01 14.04
C ASP A 327 3.92 -32.76 12.73
N PRO A 328 2.86 -33.36 12.16
CA PRO A 328 2.93 -33.89 10.82
C PRO A 328 3.27 -32.77 9.83
N ALA A 329 4.08 -33.09 8.81
CA ALA A 329 4.40 -32.14 7.75
C ALA A 329 3.12 -31.59 7.11
N CYS A 330 3.13 -30.30 6.78
CA CYS A 330 2.01 -29.71 6.04
C CYS A 330 1.84 -30.43 4.69
N PRO A 331 0.62 -30.74 4.28
CA PRO A 331 0.38 -31.38 2.99
C PRO A 331 0.95 -30.51 1.88
N ALA A 332 1.78 -31.09 1.02
CA ALA A 332 2.30 -30.38 -0.13
C ALA A 332 1.14 -29.98 -1.04
N LYS A 333 0.92 -28.67 -1.23
CA LYS A 333 0.02 -28.19 -2.27
C LYS A 333 0.80 -28.16 -3.58
N PRO A 334 0.45 -28.98 -4.58
CA PRO A 334 1.09 -28.88 -5.88
C PRO A 334 0.82 -27.48 -6.44
N ALA A 335 1.85 -26.83 -6.98
CA ALA A 335 1.66 -25.57 -7.68
C ALA A 335 0.64 -25.78 -8.81
N PRO A 336 -0.34 -24.87 -8.99
CA PRO A 336 -1.33 -25.03 -10.03
C PRO A 336 -0.61 -25.05 -11.39
N SER A 337 -0.93 -26.05 -12.20
CA SER A 337 -0.47 -26.18 -13.57
C SER A 337 -0.87 -24.95 -14.40
N ARG A 338 -0.21 -24.75 -15.55
CA ARG A 338 -0.58 -23.69 -16.49
C ARG A 338 -2.06 -23.79 -16.91
N LEU A 339 -2.58 -25.01 -17.04
CA LEU A 339 -3.98 -25.27 -17.37
C LEU A 339 -4.91 -24.87 -16.23
N GLU A 340 -4.62 -25.26 -14.99
CA GLU A 340 -5.44 -24.89 -13.81
C GLU A 340 -5.48 -23.38 -13.61
N ARG A 341 -4.35 -22.69 -13.74
CA ARG A 341 -4.32 -21.22 -13.69
C ARG A 341 -5.17 -20.59 -14.79
N ALA A 342 -5.15 -21.15 -16.00
CA ALA A 342 -5.97 -20.67 -17.11
C ALA A 342 -7.47 -20.94 -16.91
N ILE A 343 -7.82 -22.10 -16.35
CA ILE A 343 -9.20 -22.44 -15.97
C ILE A 343 -9.71 -21.44 -14.93
N GLU A 344 -8.92 -21.18 -13.88
CA GLU A 344 -9.31 -20.23 -12.83
C GLU A 344 -9.43 -18.81 -13.36
N ALA A 345 -8.46 -18.33 -14.15
CA ALA A 345 -8.53 -17.01 -14.78
C ALA A 345 -9.76 -16.86 -15.71
N ARG A 346 -10.22 -17.95 -16.34
CA ARG A 346 -11.42 -17.96 -17.17
C ARG A 346 -12.70 -18.02 -16.34
N ARG A 347 -12.71 -18.80 -15.25
CA ARG A 347 -13.81 -18.84 -14.26
C ARG A 347 -14.12 -17.45 -13.72
N MET A 348 -13.09 -16.73 -13.28
CA MET A 348 -13.18 -15.36 -12.76
C MET A 348 -13.71 -14.34 -13.78
N ARG A 349 -13.72 -14.69 -15.07
CA ARG A 349 -14.24 -13.86 -16.17
C ARG A 349 -15.60 -14.36 -16.71
N GLY A 350 -16.20 -15.38 -16.11
CA GLY A 350 -17.44 -15.97 -16.61
C GLY A 350 -17.29 -16.69 -17.96
N LEU A 351 -16.09 -17.17 -18.28
CA LEU A 351 -15.78 -17.85 -19.53
C LEU A 351 -15.76 -19.38 -19.36
N PRO A 352 -15.95 -20.17 -20.44
CA PRO A 352 -15.91 -21.63 -20.38
C PRO A 352 -14.64 -22.17 -19.71
N THR A 353 -14.84 -23.01 -18.70
CA THR A 353 -13.78 -23.62 -17.87
C THR A 353 -13.48 -25.08 -18.22
N ASP A 354 -14.08 -25.62 -19.29
CA ASP A 354 -13.84 -26.99 -19.75
C ASP A 354 -12.34 -27.22 -20.02
N PRO A 355 -11.68 -28.16 -19.33
CA PRO A 355 -10.23 -28.34 -19.45
C PRO A 355 -9.75 -28.57 -20.89
N ALA A 356 -10.51 -29.34 -21.69
CA ALA A 356 -10.14 -29.62 -23.08
C ALA A 356 -10.23 -28.37 -23.95
N TYR A 357 -11.24 -27.52 -23.76
CA TYR A 357 -11.35 -26.23 -24.41
C TYR A 357 -10.22 -25.27 -24.00
N VAL A 358 -9.95 -25.14 -22.70
CA VAL A 358 -8.90 -24.25 -22.19
C VAL A 358 -7.52 -24.67 -22.69
N GLN A 359 -7.24 -25.98 -22.70
CA GLN A 359 -6.00 -26.51 -23.27
C GLN A 359 -5.84 -26.13 -24.75
N ARG A 360 -6.89 -26.29 -25.57
CA ARG A 360 -6.86 -25.88 -26.99
C ARG A 360 -6.57 -24.39 -27.19
N GLN A 361 -7.04 -23.53 -26.29
CA GLN A 361 -6.73 -22.09 -26.35
C GLN A 361 -5.27 -21.83 -25.98
N LEU A 362 -4.78 -22.46 -24.90
CA LEU A 362 -3.38 -22.37 -24.48
C LEU A 362 -2.40 -22.83 -25.57
N ASP A 363 -2.72 -23.91 -26.29
CA ASP A 363 -1.92 -24.43 -27.41
C ASP A 363 -1.86 -23.44 -28.58
N ARG A 364 -2.90 -22.61 -28.75
CA ARG A 364 -2.93 -21.52 -29.73
C ARG A 364 -2.26 -20.23 -29.23
N GLY A 365 -1.68 -20.24 -28.04
CA GLY A 365 -1.03 -19.09 -27.43
C GLY A 365 -2.00 -17.97 -27.01
N ARG A 366 -3.28 -18.28 -26.78
CA ARG A 366 -4.31 -17.29 -26.38
C ARG A 366 -5.10 -17.81 -25.19
N LEU A 367 -5.56 -16.90 -24.32
CA LEU A 367 -6.48 -17.26 -23.22
C LEU A 367 -7.94 -17.05 -23.59
N THR A 368 -8.21 -16.25 -24.62
CA THR A 368 -9.54 -15.85 -25.06
C THR A 368 -9.68 -15.89 -26.58
N SER A 369 -10.88 -16.15 -27.07
CA SER A 369 -11.26 -15.94 -28.46
C SER A 369 -11.76 -14.51 -28.71
N GLN A 370 -11.78 -14.06 -29.97
CA GLN A 370 -12.37 -12.76 -30.33
C GLN A 370 -13.85 -12.64 -29.93
N ALA A 371 -14.60 -13.76 -29.93
CA ALA A 371 -15.99 -13.75 -29.51
C ALA A 371 -16.12 -13.52 -28.00
N GLU A 372 -15.23 -14.13 -27.22
CA GLU A 372 -15.14 -13.93 -25.76
C GLU A 372 -14.68 -12.51 -25.41
N GLU A 373 -13.75 -11.93 -26.17
CA GLU A 373 -13.32 -10.53 -25.99
C GLU A 373 -14.44 -9.54 -26.28
N ARG A 374 -15.19 -9.74 -27.38
CA ARG A 374 -16.37 -8.92 -27.68
C ARG A 374 -17.44 -9.07 -26.60
N TRP A 375 -17.62 -10.28 -26.08
CA TRP A 375 -18.55 -10.54 -25.00
C TRP A 375 -18.13 -9.84 -23.69
N ALA A 376 -16.84 -9.92 -23.33
CA ALA A 376 -16.31 -9.26 -22.15
C ALA A 376 -16.39 -7.73 -22.26
N LYS A 377 -16.19 -7.18 -23.46
CA LYS A 377 -16.41 -5.75 -23.73
C LYS A 377 -17.87 -5.36 -23.48
N ARG A 378 -18.84 -6.14 -23.98
CA ARG A 378 -20.26 -5.87 -23.70
C ARG A 378 -20.58 -5.92 -22.20
N LEU A 379 -19.97 -6.86 -21.46
CA LEU A 379 -20.11 -6.91 -20.02
C LEU A 379 -19.57 -5.63 -19.35
N SER A 380 -18.38 -5.16 -19.78
CA SER A 380 -17.80 -3.89 -19.29
C SER A 380 -18.72 -2.69 -19.58
N ASP A 381 -19.28 -2.62 -20.79
CA ASP A 381 -20.18 -1.53 -21.21
C ASP A 381 -21.52 -1.54 -20.42
N LEU A 382 -21.89 -2.66 -19.79
CA LEU A 382 -23.10 -2.77 -18.95
C LEU A 382 -22.90 -2.23 -17.53
N VAL A 383 -21.69 -2.37 -16.98
CA VAL A 383 -21.38 -2.02 -15.59
C VAL A 383 -20.83 -0.60 -15.45
N ASP A 384 -20.28 -0.03 -16.52
CA ASP A 384 -19.67 1.31 -16.53
C ASP A 384 -20.66 2.39 -17.05
N ASP A 385 -21.64 2.77 -16.21
CA ASP A 385 -22.57 3.90 -16.49
C ASP A 385 -22.70 4.80 -15.25
N GLU A 386 -22.10 5.99 -15.31
CA GLU A 386 -22.11 7.00 -14.24
C GLU A 386 -23.52 7.32 -13.71
N ARG A 387 -24.55 7.21 -14.57
CA ARG A 387 -25.94 7.48 -14.17
C ARG A 387 -26.51 6.37 -13.30
N LEU A 388 -26.12 5.12 -13.56
CA LEU A 388 -26.44 3.99 -12.68
C LEU A 388 -25.75 4.20 -11.33
N ASP A 389 -24.46 4.52 -11.31
CA ASP A 389 -23.72 4.75 -10.07
C ASP A 389 -24.30 5.91 -9.24
N ALA A 390 -24.72 7.00 -9.87
CA ALA A 390 -25.41 8.10 -9.20
C ALA A 390 -26.74 7.65 -8.58
N TYR A 391 -27.51 6.81 -9.29
CA TYR A 391 -28.75 6.25 -8.79
C TYR A 391 -28.52 5.32 -7.59
N LEU A 392 -27.61 4.35 -7.72
CA LEU A 392 -27.31 3.39 -6.65
C LEU A 392 -26.82 4.08 -5.37
N ARG A 393 -25.99 5.14 -5.50
CA ARG A 393 -25.56 5.95 -4.36
C ARG A 393 -26.69 6.69 -3.67
N LYS A 394 -27.66 7.21 -4.41
CA LYS A 394 -28.85 7.88 -3.84
C LYS A 394 -29.72 6.91 -3.04
N HIS A 395 -29.68 5.63 -3.40
CA HIS A 395 -30.46 4.54 -2.82
C HIS A 395 -29.57 3.61 -1.97
N ALA A 396 -28.49 4.12 -1.40
CA ALA A 396 -27.55 3.31 -0.63
C ALA A 396 -28.15 2.68 0.64
N ASP A 397 -29.29 3.20 1.11
CA ASP A 397 -30.03 2.71 2.27
C ASP A 397 -30.80 1.41 1.99
N ASP A 398 -31.19 1.14 0.74
CA ASP A 398 -31.86 -0.10 0.35
C ASP A 398 -31.15 -0.91 -0.74
N PHE A 399 -30.13 -0.36 -1.40
CA PHE A 399 -29.29 -1.08 -2.34
C PHE A 399 -28.43 -2.16 -1.65
N ALA A 400 -28.44 -3.36 -2.21
CA ALA A 400 -27.80 -4.56 -1.66
C ALA A 400 -26.67 -5.11 -2.55
N GLY A 401 -26.17 -4.31 -3.50
CA GLY A 401 -25.10 -4.70 -4.40
C GLY A 401 -25.60 -5.15 -5.78
N SER A 402 -24.65 -5.47 -6.65
CA SER A 402 -24.95 -5.78 -8.04
C SER A 402 -24.01 -6.86 -8.54
N GLN A 403 -24.59 -7.92 -9.11
CA GLN A 403 -23.82 -9.02 -9.64
C GLN A 403 -23.95 -9.08 -11.16
N PRO A 404 -22.84 -9.10 -11.89
CA PRO A 404 -22.87 -9.49 -13.29
C PRO A 404 -23.21 -10.99 -13.38
N LEU A 405 -24.40 -11.31 -13.89
CA LEU A 405 -24.73 -12.67 -14.32
C LEU A 405 -24.25 -12.83 -15.75
N ALA A 406 -23.02 -13.31 -15.88
CA ALA A 406 -22.33 -13.38 -17.15
C ALA A 406 -21.62 -14.73 -17.29
N VAL A 407 -22.26 -15.66 -18.00
CA VAL A 407 -21.63 -16.92 -18.42
C VAL A 407 -21.68 -16.99 -19.94
N TYR A 408 -20.52 -16.93 -20.59
CA TYR A 408 -20.45 -17.07 -22.04
C TYR A 408 -20.94 -18.49 -22.45
N PRO A 409 -21.78 -18.64 -23.49
CA PRO A 409 -22.07 -17.64 -24.54
C PRO A 409 -23.30 -16.75 -24.32
N ASP A 410 -24.00 -16.88 -23.19
CA ASP A 410 -25.24 -16.14 -22.96
C ASP A 410 -24.99 -14.63 -22.91
N PRO A 411 -25.93 -13.80 -23.39
CA PRO A 411 -25.80 -12.34 -23.29
C PRO A 411 -25.57 -11.94 -21.83
N PRO A 412 -24.56 -11.09 -21.54
CA PRO A 412 -24.29 -10.67 -20.16
C PRO A 412 -25.49 -9.89 -19.62
N ARG A 413 -25.81 -10.13 -18.35
CA ARG A 413 -26.86 -9.41 -17.61
C ARG A 413 -26.32 -8.91 -16.29
N VAL A 414 -26.96 -7.89 -15.72
CA VAL A 414 -26.66 -7.39 -14.39
C VAL A 414 -27.91 -7.51 -13.53
N VAL A 415 -27.75 -8.16 -12.39
CA VAL A 415 -28.76 -8.21 -11.34
C VAL A 415 -28.41 -7.16 -10.30
N PHE A 416 -29.30 -6.21 -10.08
CA PHE A 416 -29.20 -5.26 -8.97
C PHE A 416 -30.08 -5.73 -7.83
N ARG A 417 -29.56 -5.72 -6.61
CA ARG A 417 -30.33 -6.18 -5.45
C ARG A 417 -30.80 -5.01 -4.61
N PHE A 418 -32.03 -5.09 -4.14
CA PHE A 418 -32.61 -4.10 -3.23
C PHE A 418 -33.39 -4.81 -2.12
N THR A 419 -33.47 -4.17 -0.97
CA THR A 419 -34.24 -4.68 0.18
C THR A 419 -35.73 -4.33 0.12
N ARG A 420 -36.15 -3.48 -0.82
CA ARG A 420 -37.55 -3.08 -1.02
C ARG A 420 -37.78 -2.48 -2.41
N ASP A 421 -39.03 -2.19 -2.73
CA ASP A 421 -39.47 -1.40 -3.90
C ASP A 421 -38.94 -1.85 -5.27
N LEU A 422 -38.76 -3.16 -5.45
CA LEU A 422 -38.10 -3.76 -6.62
C LEU A 422 -38.60 -3.24 -7.97
N ASP A 423 -39.92 -3.20 -8.16
CA ASP A 423 -40.51 -2.75 -9.42
C ASP A 423 -40.16 -1.29 -9.75
N ALA A 424 -40.08 -0.43 -8.73
CA ALA A 424 -39.69 0.97 -8.88
C ALA A 424 -38.21 1.08 -9.28
N HIS A 425 -37.33 0.32 -8.60
CA HIS A 425 -35.91 0.29 -8.95
C HIS A 425 -35.69 -0.26 -10.35
N LEU A 426 -36.36 -1.36 -10.74
CA LEU A 426 -36.24 -1.91 -12.10
C LEU A 426 -36.67 -0.92 -13.16
N ALA A 427 -37.80 -0.23 -12.95
CA ALA A 427 -38.29 0.78 -13.88
C ALA A 427 -37.32 1.97 -14.00
N ALA A 428 -36.69 2.41 -12.91
CA ALA A 428 -35.70 3.46 -12.92
C ALA A 428 -34.40 3.02 -13.62
N LEU A 429 -33.85 1.86 -13.26
CA LEU A 429 -32.62 1.32 -13.84
C LEU A 429 -32.76 1.14 -15.35
N ARG A 430 -33.89 0.61 -15.84
CA ARG A 430 -34.18 0.47 -17.28
C ARG A 430 -34.21 1.80 -18.03
N LYS A 431 -34.55 2.92 -17.38
CA LYS A 431 -34.50 4.25 -17.99
C LYS A 431 -33.09 4.83 -18.03
N LEU A 432 -32.24 4.41 -17.09
CA LEU A 432 -30.88 4.94 -16.94
C LEU A 432 -29.88 4.18 -17.82
N THR A 433 -29.96 2.85 -17.91
CA THR A 433 -29.02 2.05 -18.70
C THR A 433 -29.24 2.17 -20.21
N LYS A 434 -28.18 1.94 -21.00
CA LYS A 434 -28.27 1.77 -22.46
C LYS A 434 -28.85 0.41 -22.89
N HIS A 435 -28.92 -0.55 -21.96
CA HIS A 435 -29.31 -1.94 -22.21
C HIS A 435 -30.43 -2.39 -21.25
N PRO A 436 -31.65 -1.84 -21.37
CA PRO A 436 -32.76 -2.10 -20.42
C PRO A 436 -33.16 -3.58 -20.33
N GLU A 437 -32.94 -4.34 -21.39
CA GLU A 437 -33.19 -5.79 -21.47
C GLU A 437 -32.16 -6.63 -20.70
N ALA A 438 -30.98 -6.09 -20.44
CA ALA A 438 -29.88 -6.77 -19.76
C ALA A 438 -29.89 -6.55 -18.24
N VAL A 439 -30.90 -5.85 -17.71
CA VAL A 439 -31.01 -5.49 -16.30
C VAL A 439 -32.22 -6.16 -15.66
N SER A 440 -31.99 -6.77 -14.50
CA SER A 440 -33.02 -7.29 -13.61
C SER A 440 -32.75 -6.85 -12.17
N VAL A 441 -33.78 -6.99 -11.33
CA VAL A 441 -33.65 -6.76 -9.89
C VAL A 441 -34.03 -8.02 -9.11
N GLU A 442 -33.39 -8.20 -7.96
CA GLU A 442 -33.71 -9.27 -7.01
C GLU A 442 -33.89 -8.69 -5.59
N GLN A 443 -34.70 -9.37 -4.78
CA GLN A 443 -34.85 -9.06 -3.37
C GLN A 443 -33.61 -9.51 -2.59
N ALA A 444 -33.08 -8.65 -1.72
CA ALA A 444 -32.10 -9.00 -0.71
C ALA A 444 -32.66 -8.85 0.71
N THR A 445 -31.99 -9.46 1.67
CA THR A 445 -32.25 -9.35 3.11
C THR A 445 -31.57 -8.12 3.68
N TYR A 446 -30.31 -7.87 3.31
CA TYR A 446 -29.52 -6.78 3.88
C TYR A 446 -29.10 -5.77 2.81
N PRO A 447 -29.10 -4.46 3.11
CA PRO A 447 -28.46 -3.48 2.25
C PRO A 447 -26.93 -3.63 2.34
N ILE A 448 -26.22 -3.26 1.28
CA ILE A 448 -24.76 -3.46 1.18
C ILE A 448 -24.01 -2.67 2.26
N ALA A 449 -24.55 -1.54 2.69
CA ALA A 449 -24.01 -0.75 3.79
C ALA A 449 -24.00 -1.54 5.12
N GLN A 450 -25.01 -2.38 5.35
CA GLN A 450 -25.07 -3.22 6.55
C GLN A 450 -24.04 -4.35 6.47
N LEU A 451 -23.92 -5.04 5.33
CA LEU A 451 -22.89 -6.06 5.14
C LEU A 451 -21.48 -5.48 5.32
N ARG A 452 -21.21 -4.30 4.77
CA ARG A 452 -19.94 -3.58 4.98
C ARG A 452 -19.70 -3.22 6.43
N THR A 453 -20.73 -2.83 7.17
CA THR A 453 -20.58 -2.55 8.62
C THR A 453 -20.15 -3.80 9.38
N VAL A 454 -20.68 -4.98 9.02
CA VAL A 454 -20.26 -6.26 9.60
C VAL A 454 -18.83 -6.63 9.20
N ASP A 455 -18.50 -6.45 7.92
CA ASP A 455 -17.14 -6.67 7.37
C ASP A 455 -16.10 -5.77 8.05
N ASP A 456 -16.39 -4.47 8.21
CA ASP A 456 -15.56 -3.50 8.91
C ASP A 456 -15.39 -3.85 10.40
N ALA A 457 -16.43 -4.40 11.05
CA ALA A 457 -16.36 -4.83 12.44
C ALA A 457 -15.45 -6.06 12.58
N ILE A 458 -15.52 -7.01 11.64
CA ILE A 458 -14.61 -8.15 11.58
C ILE A 458 -13.18 -7.66 11.34
N GLU A 459 -12.93 -6.81 10.34
CA GLU A 459 -11.61 -6.24 10.06
C GLU A 459 -11.02 -5.56 11.31
N ALA A 460 -11.78 -4.71 12.00
CA ALA A 460 -11.30 -4.02 13.20
C ALA A 460 -10.89 -4.99 14.32
N GLU A 461 -11.61 -6.10 14.50
CA GLU A 461 -11.22 -7.14 15.45
C GLU A 461 -10.01 -7.95 14.97
N LEU A 462 -9.90 -8.21 13.66
CA LEU A 462 -8.75 -8.89 13.08
C LEU A 462 -7.51 -8.02 13.07
N GLU A 463 -7.62 -6.69 12.96
CA GLU A 463 -6.49 -5.78 13.13
C GLU A 463 -5.98 -5.83 14.58
N ALA A 464 -6.90 -5.88 15.55
CA ALA A 464 -6.56 -6.02 16.96
C ALA A 464 -5.96 -7.41 17.28
N GLY A 465 -6.52 -8.48 16.71
CA GLY A 465 -6.11 -9.87 16.93
C GLY A 465 -5.08 -10.41 15.92
N ARG A 466 -4.69 -9.61 14.92
CA ARG A 466 -3.80 -9.94 13.79
C ARG A 466 -4.21 -11.15 12.98
N GLY A 467 -5.48 -11.20 12.63
CA GLY A 467 -6.10 -12.32 11.94
C GLY A 467 -6.48 -13.47 12.87
N PHE A 468 -6.22 -13.38 14.18
CA PHE A 468 -6.63 -14.39 15.16
C PHE A 468 -7.76 -13.87 16.05
N LEU A 469 -8.75 -14.72 16.30
CA LEU A 469 -9.82 -14.48 17.26
C LEU A 469 -9.82 -15.58 18.33
N ASP A 470 -10.05 -15.17 19.59
CA ASP A 470 -10.14 -16.01 20.79
C ASP A 470 -9.01 -17.02 20.96
N ALA A 471 -7.82 -16.49 21.25
CA ALA A 471 -6.54 -17.18 21.29
C ALA A 471 -5.92 -17.45 19.91
N PHE A 472 -4.64 -17.78 19.91
CA PHE A 472 -3.81 -17.85 18.71
C PHE A 472 -3.30 -19.28 18.56
N GLY A 473 -3.51 -19.89 17.38
CA GLY A 473 -3.20 -21.28 17.09
C GLY A 473 -4.40 -22.24 17.22
N ASP A 474 -4.13 -23.49 17.61
CA ASP A 474 -5.09 -24.60 17.58
C ASP A 474 -6.31 -24.43 18.50
N ALA A 475 -6.25 -23.49 19.44
CA ALA A 475 -7.34 -23.19 20.36
C ALA A 475 -8.31 -22.10 19.85
N GLY A 476 -7.96 -21.39 18.77
CA GLY A 476 -8.69 -20.21 18.28
C GLY A 476 -9.13 -20.29 16.83
N PHE A 477 -9.42 -19.13 16.24
CA PHE A 477 -9.76 -18.99 14.83
C PHE A 477 -8.69 -18.15 14.14
N TYR A 478 -8.06 -18.68 13.09
CA TYR A 478 -7.30 -17.86 12.16
C TYR A 478 -8.16 -17.49 10.96
N VAL A 479 -8.52 -16.22 10.82
CA VAL A 479 -9.27 -15.73 9.66
C VAL A 479 -8.29 -15.45 8.52
N SER A 480 -8.39 -16.24 7.46
CA SER A 480 -7.52 -16.07 6.28
C SER A 480 -7.97 -14.93 5.37
N SER A 481 -9.28 -14.69 5.33
CA SER A 481 -9.91 -13.66 4.51
C SER A 481 -11.37 -13.49 4.95
N HIS A 482 -11.89 -12.28 4.81
CA HIS A 482 -13.32 -11.99 4.85
C HIS A 482 -13.69 -11.04 3.70
N TYR A 483 -14.96 -11.04 3.32
CA TYR A 483 -15.50 -10.10 2.35
C TYR A 483 -17.03 -10.12 2.40
N ALA A 484 -17.65 -8.98 2.10
CA ALA A 484 -19.07 -8.92 1.76
C ALA A 484 -19.32 -9.58 0.38
N ASP A 485 -20.08 -10.67 0.37
CA ASP A 485 -20.58 -11.34 -0.82
C ASP A 485 -22.01 -10.85 -1.10
N ASP A 486 -22.10 -9.80 -1.91
CA ASP A 486 -23.37 -9.18 -2.29
C ASP A 486 -24.24 -10.08 -3.19
N ALA A 487 -23.67 -11.13 -3.75
CA ALA A 487 -24.39 -12.17 -4.46
C ALA A 487 -25.11 -13.13 -3.52
N ALA A 488 -24.44 -13.51 -2.44
CA ALA A 488 -24.97 -14.41 -1.45
C ALA A 488 -25.68 -13.70 -0.28
N ASP A 489 -25.68 -12.35 -0.26
CA ASP A 489 -26.30 -11.54 0.79
C ASP A 489 -25.75 -11.85 2.19
N VAL A 490 -24.43 -12.08 2.26
CA VAL A 490 -23.71 -12.46 3.47
C VAL A 490 -22.31 -11.84 3.51
N VAL A 491 -21.71 -11.76 4.69
CA VAL A 491 -20.27 -11.61 4.85
C VAL A 491 -19.64 -12.99 4.97
N VAL A 492 -18.78 -13.36 4.04
CA VAL A 492 -18.07 -14.63 4.05
C VAL A 492 -16.82 -14.49 4.88
N VAL A 493 -16.62 -15.37 5.86
CA VAL A 493 -15.41 -15.44 6.67
C VAL A 493 -14.75 -16.80 6.47
N ARG A 494 -13.56 -16.80 5.88
CA ARG A 494 -12.76 -18.01 5.70
C ARG A 494 -11.85 -18.20 6.89
N VAL A 495 -12.00 -19.33 7.56
CA VAL A 495 -11.29 -19.62 8.81
C VAL A 495 -10.48 -20.89 8.72
N VAL A 496 -9.37 -20.92 9.46
CA VAL A 496 -8.58 -22.10 9.74
C VAL A 496 -8.69 -22.37 11.23
N THR A 497 -9.29 -23.51 11.57
CA THR A 497 -9.53 -23.89 12.96
C THR A 497 -9.85 -25.38 13.07
N PRO A 498 -9.41 -26.08 14.14
CA PRO A 498 -9.90 -27.41 14.45
C PRO A 498 -11.27 -27.37 15.18
N ARG A 499 -11.78 -26.19 15.54
CA ARG A 499 -13.04 -26.03 16.26
C ARG A 499 -14.24 -26.30 15.35
N GLY A 500 -15.15 -27.15 15.83
CA GLY A 500 -16.40 -27.48 15.12
C GLY A 500 -17.51 -26.43 15.24
N ASP A 501 -17.36 -25.43 16.11
CA ASP A 501 -18.37 -24.41 16.43
C ASP A 501 -18.16 -23.07 15.70
N ALA A 502 -17.37 -23.06 14.62
CA ALA A 502 -16.97 -21.83 13.95
C ALA A 502 -18.18 -21.03 13.44
N ALA A 503 -19.16 -21.68 12.82
CA ALA A 503 -20.33 -20.99 12.28
C ALA A 503 -21.17 -20.33 13.39
N GLU A 504 -21.46 -21.08 14.46
CA GLU A 504 -22.21 -20.59 15.61
C GLU A 504 -21.49 -19.45 16.31
N TYR A 505 -20.17 -19.57 16.45
CA TYR A 505 -19.32 -18.56 17.05
C TYR A 505 -19.38 -17.22 16.31
N PHE A 506 -19.11 -17.21 15.00
CA PHE A 506 -19.12 -15.98 14.21
C PHE A 506 -20.54 -15.40 14.07
N ALA A 507 -21.57 -16.25 13.95
CA ALA A 507 -22.95 -15.79 13.93
C ALA A 507 -23.37 -15.14 15.25
N ALA A 508 -22.93 -15.67 16.40
CA ALA A 508 -23.19 -15.08 17.71
C ALA A 508 -22.45 -13.75 17.92
N ARG A 509 -21.23 -13.64 17.39
CA ARG A 509 -20.38 -12.46 17.57
C ARG A 509 -20.72 -11.32 16.62
N PHE A 510 -20.97 -11.61 15.34
CA PHE A 510 -21.11 -10.63 14.26
C PHE A 510 -22.50 -10.62 13.61
N GLY A 511 -23.38 -11.55 14.01
CA GLY A 511 -24.76 -11.62 13.55
C GLY A 511 -25.01 -12.63 12.42
N ALA A 512 -26.30 -12.83 12.11
CA ALA A 512 -26.77 -13.86 11.17
C ALA A 512 -26.39 -13.62 9.70
N ALA A 513 -25.85 -12.45 9.36
CA ALA A 513 -25.35 -12.15 8.03
C ALA A 513 -23.98 -12.80 7.75
N VAL A 514 -23.34 -13.43 8.73
CA VAL A 514 -22.02 -14.06 8.55
C VAL A 514 -22.14 -15.52 8.14
N ARG A 515 -21.47 -15.88 7.05
CA ARG A 515 -21.26 -17.26 6.60
C ARG A 515 -19.80 -17.65 6.82
N VAL A 516 -19.57 -18.73 7.55
CA VAL A 516 -18.22 -19.25 7.81
C VAL A 516 -17.86 -20.38 6.86
N GLU A 517 -16.68 -20.30 6.27
CA GLU A 517 -16.06 -21.35 5.47
C GLU A 517 -14.81 -21.85 6.18
N VAL A 518 -14.84 -23.06 6.73
CA VAL A 518 -13.65 -23.70 7.32
C VAL A 518 -12.80 -24.24 6.18
N ILE A 519 -11.64 -23.62 5.94
CA ILE A 519 -10.74 -23.95 4.81
C ILE A 519 -9.52 -24.79 5.23
N GLY A 520 -9.43 -25.13 6.50
CA GLY A 520 -8.42 -26.01 7.08
C GLY A 520 -8.52 -26.07 8.60
N ASP A 521 -7.74 -26.95 9.19
CA ASP A 521 -7.59 -27.12 10.65
C ASP A 521 -6.26 -26.57 11.19
N ARG A 522 -5.27 -26.36 10.31
CA ARG A 522 -3.89 -25.95 10.66
C ARG A 522 -3.44 -24.69 9.92
N TYR A 523 -3.37 -23.57 10.62
CA TYR A 523 -3.12 -22.25 10.03
C TYR A 523 -1.71 -22.14 9.43
N GLU A 524 -0.72 -22.77 10.06
CA GLU A 524 0.67 -22.83 9.64
C GLU A 524 0.85 -23.52 8.27
N CYS A 525 -0.13 -24.34 7.86
CA CYS A 525 -0.15 -25.03 6.57
C CYS A 525 -0.87 -24.26 5.45
N THR A 526 -1.59 -23.19 5.78
CA THR A 526 -2.38 -22.44 4.78
C THR A 526 -1.61 -21.30 4.10
N VAL A 527 -0.51 -20.85 4.71
CA VAL A 527 0.19 -19.60 4.36
C VAL A 527 1.33 -19.78 3.34
N ALA A 528 1.71 -21.02 3.02
CA ALA A 528 2.92 -21.30 2.25
C ALA A 528 2.93 -20.71 0.82
N ASP A 529 1.76 -20.45 0.21
CA ASP A 529 1.66 -20.28 -1.25
C ASP A 529 1.00 -18.99 -1.77
N ALA A 530 0.48 -18.09 -0.91
CA ALA A 530 -0.28 -16.93 -1.42
C ALA A 530 0.59 -15.80 -2.04
N TYR A 531 1.92 -15.84 -1.88
CA TYR A 531 2.82 -14.74 -2.29
C TYR A 531 4.14 -15.21 -2.95
N ARG A 532 4.18 -16.38 -3.60
CA ARG A 532 5.34 -16.80 -4.40
C ARG A 532 5.16 -16.52 -5.89
#